data_AF-A0A2H6KC96-F1
#
_entry.id   AF-A0A2H6KC96-F1
#
_cell.length_a   1.000
_cell.length_b   1.000
_cell.length_c   1.000
_cell.angle_alpha   90.00
_cell.angle_beta   90.00
_cell.angle_gamma   90.00
#
_symmetry.space_group_name_H-M   'P 1'
#
loop_
_entity.id
_entity.type
_entity.pdbx_description
1 polymer ?
#
loop_
_entity_poly.entity_id
_entity_poly.type
_entity_poly.pdbx_seq_one_letter_code
_entity_poly.pdbx_strand_id
1 'polypeptide(L)'
;MMDDDVASGRGDQLNKQQWIWVVEDELGSLIWVTLRDETYYVGIFKSFDQYGNIVLTDTVRKVIVHSQRVFSDVYCGNVIIRGESIAYFCGLDAPSYLDTFKYDRTFDHSRLLRVARKRDMRVSPHPMLPGLKYVELDEALALLKEEQERFPTKQNILNDMLGNDTFA
;
A
#
# COMPACT_ATOMS: atom_id res chain seq x y z
N MET A 1 0.87 46.01 -32.12
CA MET A 1 -0.30 45.34 -31.53
C MET A 1 0.02 43.86 -31.49
N MET A 2 0.80 43.47 -30.48
CA MET A 2 1.29 42.11 -30.24
C MET A 2 1.27 41.95 -28.74
N ASP A 3 0.26 41.29 -28.21
CA ASP A 3 0.18 40.79 -26.84
C ASP A 3 -1.09 39.93 -26.79
N ASP A 4 -1.01 38.64 -27.12
CA ASP A 4 -2.11 37.68 -26.89
C ASP A 4 -1.69 36.19 -27.04
N ASP A 5 -0.51 35.77 -26.56
CA ASP A 5 -0.11 34.35 -26.69
C ASP A 5 0.73 33.77 -25.54
N VAL A 6 0.57 34.25 -24.30
CA VAL A 6 1.33 33.72 -23.13
C VAL A 6 0.43 33.13 -22.03
N ALA A 7 -0.89 33.32 -22.09
CA ALA A 7 -1.79 32.94 -20.99
C ALA A 7 -2.34 31.49 -21.05
N SER A 8 -2.27 30.81 -22.21
CA SER A 8 -2.92 29.50 -22.41
C SER A 8 -2.16 28.31 -21.78
N GLY A 9 -0.84 28.41 -21.60
CA GLY A 9 0.00 27.29 -21.14
C GLY A 9 0.07 27.04 -19.63
N ARG A 10 -0.33 28.02 -18.79
CA ARG A 10 -0.21 27.89 -17.31
C ARG A 10 -1.34 27.05 -16.69
N GLY A 11 -2.54 27.08 -17.25
CA GLY A 11 -3.70 26.36 -16.70
C GLY A 11 -3.59 24.83 -16.80
N ASP A 12 -2.97 24.32 -17.87
CA ASP A 12 -2.87 22.89 -18.13
C ASP A 12 -1.75 22.20 -17.31
N GLN A 13 -0.68 22.94 -16.98
CA GLN A 13 0.39 22.47 -16.07
C GLN A 13 -0.08 22.36 -14.61
N LEU A 14 -0.92 23.30 -14.14
CA LEU A 14 -1.50 23.27 -12.80
C LEU A 14 -2.43 22.06 -12.59
N ASN A 15 -3.15 21.63 -13.64
CA ASN A 15 -4.05 20.49 -13.58
C ASN A 15 -3.29 19.14 -13.52
N LYS A 16 -2.12 19.04 -14.19
CA LYS A 16 -1.26 17.84 -14.16
C LYS A 16 -0.54 17.60 -12.83
N GLN A 17 -0.37 18.63 -12.00
CA GLN A 17 0.34 18.52 -10.72
C GLN A 17 -0.57 18.14 -9.53
N GLN A 18 -1.89 18.02 -9.75
CA GLN A 18 -2.84 17.77 -8.67
C GLN A 18 -2.56 16.46 -7.89
N TRP A 19 -2.08 15.42 -8.56
CA TRP A 19 -1.74 14.17 -7.88
C TRP A 19 -0.52 14.30 -6.96
N ILE A 20 0.48 15.11 -7.35
CA ILE A 20 1.68 15.36 -6.52
C ILE A 20 1.27 16.01 -5.21
N TRP A 21 0.36 16.99 -5.25
CA TRP A 21 -0.16 17.66 -4.05
C TRP A 21 -0.90 16.68 -3.12
N VAL A 22 -1.70 15.77 -3.69
CA VAL A 22 -2.39 14.73 -2.90
C VAL A 22 -1.38 13.78 -2.25
N VAL A 23 -0.35 13.36 -2.98
CA VAL A 23 0.70 12.48 -2.46
C VAL A 23 1.56 13.21 -1.42
N GLU A 24 1.84 14.50 -1.62
CA GLU A 24 2.54 15.34 -0.65
C GLU A 24 1.76 15.45 0.66
N ASP A 25 0.44 15.58 0.59
CA ASP A 25 -0.41 15.51 1.78
C ASP A 25 -0.40 14.12 2.43
N GLU A 26 0.16 13.07 1.83
CA GLU A 26 0.34 11.79 2.53
C GLU A 26 1.67 11.66 3.27
N LEU A 27 2.58 12.63 3.13
CA LEU A 27 3.86 12.57 3.83
C LEU A 27 3.66 12.52 5.35
N GLY A 28 4.43 11.64 5.99
CA GLY A 28 4.37 11.34 7.41
C GLY A 28 3.22 10.43 7.83
N SER A 29 2.30 10.06 6.94
CA SER A 29 1.21 9.13 7.23
C SER A 29 1.66 7.67 7.10
N LEU A 30 0.88 6.76 7.70
CA LEU A 30 1.00 5.33 7.45
C LEU A 30 0.33 4.98 6.12
N ILE A 31 1.05 4.31 5.22
CA ILE A 31 0.50 3.90 3.92
C ILE A 31 0.63 2.39 3.70
N TRP A 32 -0.30 1.84 2.92
CA TRP A 32 -0.25 0.51 2.33
C TRP A 32 0.29 0.63 0.90
N VAL A 33 1.22 -0.23 0.53
CA VAL A 33 1.78 -0.29 -0.83
C VAL A 33 1.64 -1.71 -1.34
N THR A 34 0.99 -1.86 -2.49
CA THR A 34 0.92 -3.13 -3.23
C THR A 34 1.83 -3.03 -4.44
N LEU A 35 2.76 -3.98 -4.56
CA LEU A 35 3.60 -4.15 -5.73
C LEU A 35 2.88 -5.00 -6.78
N ARG A 36 3.37 -4.94 -8.03
CA ARG A 36 2.83 -5.73 -9.15
C ARG A 36 2.96 -7.23 -8.96
N ASP A 37 3.94 -7.67 -8.17
CA ASP A 37 4.19 -9.08 -7.83
C ASP A 37 3.39 -9.56 -6.61
N GLU A 38 2.34 -8.83 -6.23
CA GLU A 38 1.51 -9.11 -5.05
C GLU A 38 2.26 -8.99 -3.72
N THR A 39 3.45 -8.38 -3.69
CA THR A 39 4.12 -8.04 -2.43
C THR A 39 3.45 -6.83 -1.78
N TYR A 40 3.20 -6.92 -0.47
CA TYR A 40 2.55 -5.88 0.31
C TYR A 40 3.51 -5.27 1.34
N TYR A 41 3.57 -3.94 1.38
CA TYR A 41 4.31 -3.19 2.40
C TYR A 41 3.38 -2.26 3.17
N VAL A 42 3.66 -2.09 4.45
CA VAL A 42 3.05 -1.06 5.30
C VAL A 42 4.15 -0.29 5.99
N GLY A 43 4.14 1.02 5.90
CA GLY A 43 5.19 1.85 6.48
C GLY A 43 4.84 3.32 6.53
N ILE A 44 5.69 4.11 7.18
CA ILE A 44 5.53 5.57 7.26
C ILE A 44 6.12 6.20 6.01
N PHE A 45 5.30 6.93 5.27
CA PHE A 45 5.70 7.58 4.02
C PHE A 45 6.59 8.79 4.29
N LYS A 46 7.83 8.80 3.80
CA LYS A 46 8.82 9.86 4.10
C LYS A 46 9.13 10.78 2.95
N SER A 47 9.26 10.24 1.76
CA SER A 47 9.53 11.04 0.57
C SER A 47 9.16 10.27 -0.68
N PHE A 48 9.01 11.00 -1.76
CA PHE A 48 8.83 10.46 -3.09
C PHE A 48 9.57 11.33 -4.11
N ASP A 49 9.69 10.83 -5.34
CA ASP A 49 10.17 11.61 -6.47
C ASP A 49 9.18 11.65 -7.63
N GLN A 50 9.53 12.39 -8.68
CA GLN A 50 8.70 12.54 -9.89
C GLN A 50 8.50 11.24 -10.69
N TYR A 51 9.29 10.19 -10.40
CA TYR A 51 9.16 8.87 -11.03
C TYR A 51 8.28 7.92 -10.22
N GLY A 52 7.72 8.40 -9.11
CA GLY A 52 6.91 7.59 -8.19
C GLY A 52 7.73 6.65 -7.32
N ASN A 53 9.05 6.80 -7.26
CA ASN A 53 9.84 6.10 -6.25
C ASN A 53 9.45 6.64 -4.88
N ILE A 54 9.29 5.75 -3.89
CA ILE A 54 8.89 6.14 -2.54
C ILE A 54 9.88 5.62 -1.50
N VAL A 55 10.01 6.38 -0.42
CA VAL A 55 10.81 6.01 0.76
C VAL A 55 9.87 5.80 1.93
N LEU A 56 9.95 4.61 2.53
CA LEU A 56 9.21 4.22 3.73
C LEU A 56 10.17 3.99 4.89
N THR A 57 9.72 4.32 6.11
CA THR A 57 10.42 3.99 7.37
C THR A 57 9.51 3.22 8.29
N ASP A 58 10.10 2.51 9.27
CA ASP A 58 9.35 1.60 10.15
C ASP A 58 8.50 0.60 9.35
N THR A 59 9.03 0.15 8.22
CA THR A 59 8.30 -0.62 7.22
C THR A 59 8.22 -2.08 7.64
N VAL A 60 7.04 -2.68 7.45
CA VAL A 60 6.83 -4.12 7.50
C VAL A 60 6.37 -4.62 6.14
N ARG A 61 6.89 -5.76 5.72
CA ARG A 61 6.34 -6.53 4.60
C ARG A 61 5.31 -7.50 5.14
N LYS A 62 4.12 -7.51 4.54
CA LYS A 62 3.01 -8.37 4.93
C LYS A 62 3.03 -9.67 4.14
N VAL A 63 2.93 -10.78 4.85
CA VAL A 63 2.67 -12.12 4.30
C VAL A 63 1.22 -12.46 4.63
N ILE A 64 0.37 -12.62 3.63
CA ILE A 64 -1.07 -12.82 3.82
C ILE A 64 -1.49 -14.12 3.15
N VAL A 65 -2.17 -14.98 3.89
CA VAL A 65 -2.74 -16.23 3.38
C VAL A 65 -4.25 -16.12 3.45
N HIS A 66 -4.86 -15.84 2.30
CA HIS A 66 -6.27 -15.46 2.23
C HIS A 66 -7.21 -16.62 2.55
N SER A 67 -6.89 -17.84 2.08
CA SER A 67 -7.67 -19.06 2.32
C SER A 67 -7.82 -19.40 3.79
N GLN A 68 -6.80 -19.11 4.59
CA GLN A 68 -6.77 -19.40 6.02
C GLN A 68 -7.04 -18.17 6.90
N ARG A 69 -7.14 -16.98 6.30
CA ARG A 69 -7.31 -15.69 6.99
C ARG A 69 -6.24 -15.46 8.06
N VAL A 70 -5.00 -15.77 7.71
CA VAL A 70 -3.85 -15.51 8.57
C VAL A 70 -2.88 -14.54 7.91
N PHE A 71 -2.11 -13.85 8.72
CA PHE A 71 -1.04 -12.99 8.24
C PHE A 71 0.18 -13.05 9.17
N SER A 72 1.33 -12.66 8.63
CA SER A 72 2.55 -12.41 9.39
C SER A 72 3.26 -11.18 8.83
N ASP A 73 4.16 -10.60 9.63
CA ASP A 73 4.88 -9.39 9.29
C ASP A 73 6.40 -9.65 9.34
N VAL A 74 7.12 -9.11 8.35
CA VAL A 74 8.58 -9.08 8.33
C VAL A 74 9.04 -7.64 8.45
N TYR A 75 9.72 -7.30 9.54
CA TYR A 75 10.26 -5.95 9.71
C TYR A 75 11.39 -5.68 8.71
N CYS A 76 11.24 -4.62 7.92
CA CYS A 76 12.17 -4.21 6.87
C CYS A 76 12.88 -2.88 7.18
N GLY A 77 12.47 -2.16 8.24
CA GLY A 77 13.07 -0.87 8.60
C GLY A 77 12.83 0.19 7.54
N ASN A 78 13.91 0.67 6.90
CA ASN A 78 13.84 1.71 5.88
C ASN A 78 13.94 1.10 4.49
N VAL A 79 12.97 1.38 3.63
CA VAL A 79 12.85 0.77 2.30
C VAL A 79 12.69 1.87 1.26
N ILE A 80 13.39 1.73 0.14
CA ILE A 80 13.16 2.51 -1.07
C ILE A 80 12.49 1.56 -2.08
N ILE A 81 11.29 1.93 -2.54
CA ILE A 81 10.52 1.16 -3.51
C ILE A 81 10.55 1.90 -4.83
N ARG A 82 10.91 1.19 -5.91
CA ARG A 82 10.96 1.76 -7.25
C ARG A 82 9.55 1.93 -7.81
N GLY A 83 9.24 3.08 -8.39
CA GLY A 83 7.89 3.47 -8.80
C GLY A 83 7.25 2.52 -9.81
N GLU A 84 8.03 1.97 -10.73
CA GLU A 84 7.53 1.00 -11.72
C GLU A 84 7.01 -0.30 -11.10
N SER A 85 7.56 -0.70 -9.95
CA SER A 85 7.18 -1.91 -9.24
C SER A 85 5.87 -1.73 -8.47
N ILE A 86 5.44 -0.49 -8.23
CA ILE A 86 4.23 -0.18 -7.47
C ILE A 86 3.02 -0.36 -8.40
N ALA A 87 2.05 -1.14 -7.95
CA ALA A 87 0.74 -1.21 -8.57
C ALA A 87 -0.14 -0.06 -8.06
N TYR A 88 -0.26 0.07 -6.74
CA TYR A 88 -0.95 1.19 -6.09
C TYR A 88 -0.49 1.33 -4.63
N PHE A 89 -0.79 2.49 -4.04
CA PHE A 89 -0.66 2.71 -2.60
C PHE A 89 -1.82 3.57 -2.09
N CYS A 90 -2.11 3.46 -0.80
CA CYS A 90 -3.16 4.24 -0.15
C CYS A 90 -2.82 4.52 1.32
N GLY A 91 -3.23 5.67 1.84
CA GLY A 91 -3.04 5.96 3.25
C GLY A 91 -4.01 5.15 4.13
N LEU A 92 -3.52 4.69 5.26
CA LEU A 92 -4.25 3.82 6.19
C LEU A 92 -4.83 4.59 7.37
N ASP A 93 -6.03 4.15 7.78
CA ASP A 93 -6.64 4.51 9.06
C ASP A 93 -6.33 3.42 10.10
N ALA A 94 -5.86 3.81 11.29
CA ALA A 94 -5.42 2.85 12.30
C ALA A 94 -6.55 1.96 12.83
N PRO A 95 -7.73 2.48 13.23
CA PRO A 95 -8.86 1.64 13.61
C PRO A 95 -9.22 0.58 12.57
N SER A 96 -9.32 0.98 11.30
CA SER A 96 -9.69 0.08 10.20
C SER A 96 -8.61 -0.99 9.97
N TYR A 97 -7.34 -0.58 10.03
CA TYR A 97 -6.19 -1.48 9.91
C TYR A 97 -6.15 -2.51 11.04
N LEU A 98 -6.33 -2.08 12.29
CA LEU A 98 -6.35 -2.97 13.46
C LEU A 98 -7.62 -3.81 13.54
N ASP A 99 -8.70 -3.40 12.87
CA ASP A 99 -9.85 -4.27 12.71
C ASP A 99 -9.57 -5.41 11.74
N THR A 100 -8.83 -5.12 10.67
CA THR A 100 -8.48 -6.09 9.63
C THR A 100 -7.34 -7.03 10.06
N PHE A 101 -6.29 -6.51 10.69
CA PHE A 101 -5.10 -7.25 11.08
C PHE A 101 -5.07 -7.43 12.59
N LYS A 102 -5.56 -8.58 13.07
CA LYS A 102 -5.63 -8.92 14.49
C LYS A 102 -4.29 -9.45 14.98
N TYR A 103 -3.46 -8.53 15.45
CA TYR A 103 -2.24 -8.85 16.19
C TYR A 103 -2.55 -9.52 17.52
N ASP A 104 -1.56 -10.23 18.07
CA ASP A 104 -1.65 -10.72 19.44
C ASP A 104 -1.52 -9.57 20.46
N ARG A 105 -1.62 -9.91 21.75
CA ARG A 105 -1.58 -8.91 22.83
C ARG A 105 -0.21 -8.27 23.07
N THR A 106 0.84 -8.75 22.41
CA THR A 106 2.21 -8.23 22.57
C THR A 106 2.50 -7.05 21.66
N PHE A 107 1.65 -6.79 20.67
CA PHE A 107 1.83 -5.69 19.72
C PHE A 107 1.46 -4.33 20.33
N ASP A 108 2.42 -3.40 20.33
CA ASP A 108 2.19 -2.02 20.78
C ASP A 108 1.47 -1.19 19.71
N HIS A 109 0.16 -1.02 19.88
CA HIS A 109 -0.67 -0.19 19.01
C HIS A 109 -0.38 1.32 19.13
N SER A 110 0.31 1.77 20.18
CA SER A 110 0.45 3.20 20.51
C SER A 110 1.19 3.97 19.43
N ARG A 111 2.24 3.37 18.84
CA ARG A 111 2.97 3.99 17.72
C ARG A 111 2.09 4.10 16.48
N LEU A 112 1.34 3.05 16.16
CA LEU A 112 0.49 3.00 14.97
C LEU A 112 -0.63 4.05 15.02
N LEU A 113 -1.28 4.20 16.18
CA LEU A 113 -2.30 5.22 16.43
C LEU A 113 -1.78 6.66 16.30
N ARG A 114 -0.48 6.88 16.51
CA ARG A 114 0.15 8.21 16.38
C ARG A 114 0.50 8.58 14.95
N VAL A 115 0.84 7.60 14.11
CA VAL A 115 1.36 7.83 12.75
C VAL A 115 0.29 7.66 11.68
N ALA A 116 -0.76 6.88 11.95
CA ALA A 116 -1.93 6.87 11.07
C ALA A 116 -2.65 8.21 11.21
N ARG A 117 -2.82 8.92 10.09
CA ARG A 117 -3.63 10.14 10.10
C ARG A 117 -5.06 9.76 10.48
N LYS A 118 -5.61 10.44 11.49
CA LYS A 118 -7.03 10.35 11.82
C LYS A 118 -7.81 11.04 10.72
N ARG A 119 -8.30 10.27 9.74
CA ARG A 119 -9.28 10.78 8.78
C ARG A 119 -10.65 10.65 9.42
N ASP A 120 -11.46 11.72 9.42
CA ASP A 120 -12.88 11.65 9.74
C ASP A 120 -13.63 10.93 8.60
N MET A 121 -13.28 9.66 8.37
CA MET A 121 -14.04 8.77 7.52
C MET A 121 -15.21 8.24 8.34
N ARG A 122 -16.42 8.60 7.91
CA ARG A 122 -17.63 7.88 8.32
C ARG A 122 -17.49 6.47 7.75
N VAL A 123 -17.00 5.54 8.57
CA VAL A 123 -16.94 4.12 8.21
C VAL A 123 -18.38 3.68 7.94
N SER A 124 -18.71 3.45 6.67
CA SER A 124 -19.98 2.82 6.34
C SER A 124 -19.91 1.40 6.89
N PRO A 125 -20.95 0.90 7.58
CA PRO A 125 -20.97 -0.45 8.13
C PRO A 125 -21.13 -1.44 6.98
N HIS A 126 -20.04 -1.67 6.23
CA HIS A 126 -19.96 -2.82 5.35
C HIS A 126 -19.86 -4.06 6.23
N PRO A 127 -20.51 -5.19 5.86
CA PRO A 127 -20.37 -6.43 6.60
C PRO A 127 -18.89 -6.82 6.60
N MET A 128 -18.24 -6.59 7.74
CA MET A 128 -16.79 -6.75 7.86
C MET A 128 -16.47 -8.22 7.69
N LEU A 129 -15.66 -8.53 6.68
CA LEU A 129 -15.02 -9.84 6.60
C LEU A 129 -14.30 -10.06 7.93
N PRO A 130 -14.40 -11.26 8.55
CA PRO A 130 -13.64 -11.57 9.75
C PRO A 130 -12.17 -11.21 9.57
N GLY A 131 -11.64 -10.43 10.52
CA GLY A 131 -10.25 -9.99 10.51
C GLY A 131 -9.27 -11.17 10.44
N LEU A 132 -8.09 -10.91 9.90
CA LEU A 132 -7.01 -11.88 9.76
C LEU A 132 -6.29 -12.04 11.09
N LYS A 133 -5.95 -13.28 11.43
CA LYS A 133 -5.23 -13.63 12.65
C LYS A 133 -3.72 -13.63 12.41
N TYR A 134 -2.95 -13.07 13.34
CA TYR A 134 -1.50 -13.17 13.30
C TYR A 134 -1.01 -14.62 13.55
N VAL A 135 -0.01 -15.04 12.77
CA VAL A 135 0.76 -16.28 12.96
C VAL A 135 2.26 -16.01 12.77
N GLU A 136 3.10 -16.92 13.26
CA GLU A 136 4.54 -16.82 13.08
C GLU A 136 4.94 -16.90 11.60
N LEU A 137 6.07 -16.28 11.26
CA LEU A 137 6.50 -16.13 9.86
C LEU A 137 6.67 -17.47 9.15
N ASP A 138 7.31 -18.44 9.81
CA ASP A 138 7.56 -19.77 9.23
C ASP A 138 6.25 -20.49 8.91
N GLU A 139 5.24 -20.35 9.79
CA GLU A 139 3.90 -20.90 9.58
C GLU A 139 3.21 -20.18 8.42
N ALA A 140 3.22 -18.85 8.37
CA ALA A 140 2.63 -18.09 7.27
C ALA A 140 3.25 -18.44 5.91
N LEU A 141 4.57 -18.60 5.83
CA LEU A 141 5.26 -18.95 4.59
C LEU A 141 4.92 -20.37 4.13
N ALA A 142 4.81 -21.33 5.06
CA ALA A 142 4.40 -22.69 4.74
C ALA A 142 2.97 -22.71 4.15
N LEU A 143 2.04 -21.98 4.77
CA LEU A 143 0.65 -21.91 4.31
C LEU A 143 0.49 -21.14 3.00
N LEU A 144 1.28 -20.06 2.81
CA LEU A 144 1.30 -19.32 1.55
C LEU A 144 1.79 -20.20 0.39
N LYS A 145 2.84 -21.00 0.63
CA LYS A 145 3.36 -21.94 -0.37
C LYS A 145 2.28 -22.96 -0.75
N GLU A 146 1.57 -23.54 0.22
CA GLU A 146 0.45 -24.45 -0.03
C GLU A 146 -0.67 -23.77 -0.85
N GLU A 147 -1.00 -22.52 -0.54
CA GLU A 147 -2.00 -21.74 -1.28
C GLU A 147 -1.59 -21.50 -2.75
N GLN A 148 -0.32 -21.17 -2.98
CA GLN A 148 0.22 -20.96 -4.32
C GLN A 148 0.24 -22.26 -5.15
N GLU A 149 0.61 -23.38 -4.55
CA GLU A 149 0.57 -24.71 -5.21
C GLU A 149 -0.85 -25.12 -5.58
N ARG A 150 -1.84 -24.73 -4.77
CA ARG A 150 -3.26 -25.07 -4.99
C ARG A 150 -3.92 -24.18 -6.05
N PHE A 151 -3.45 -22.94 -6.22
CA PHE A 151 -4.03 -21.95 -7.14
C PHE A 151 -2.94 -21.26 -7.99
N PRO A 152 -2.26 -21.98 -8.90
CA PRO A 152 -1.12 -21.44 -9.65
C PRO A 152 -1.48 -20.26 -10.56
N THR A 153 -2.74 -20.12 -10.97
CA THR A 153 -3.18 -19.09 -11.92
C THR A 153 -3.30 -17.68 -11.33
N LYS A 154 -3.25 -17.51 -9.99
CA LYS A 154 -3.47 -16.19 -9.36
C LYS A 154 -2.33 -15.20 -9.58
N GLN A 155 -1.08 -15.67 -9.65
CA GLN A 155 0.12 -14.82 -9.73
C GLN A 155 0.13 -13.87 -10.93
N ASN A 156 -0.63 -14.17 -11.99
CA ASN A 156 -0.64 -13.37 -13.22
C ASN A 156 -1.89 -12.49 -13.38
N ILE A 157 -2.89 -12.58 -12.51
CA ILE A 157 -4.16 -11.88 -12.73
C ILE A 157 -3.97 -10.36 -12.71
N LEU A 158 -3.18 -9.83 -11.76
CA LEU A 158 -2.88 -8.40 -11.73
C LEU A 158 -2.00 -7.96 -12.90
N ASN A 159 -1.03 -8.79 -13.32
CA ASN A 159 -0.18 -8.50 -14.47
C ASN A 159 -0.99 -8.46 -15.78
N ASP A 160 -1.90 -9.43 -15.97
CA ASP A 160 -2.82 -9.52 -17.10
C ASP A 160 -3.78 -8.31 -17.15
N MET A 161 -4.31 -7.90 -15.99
CA MET A 161 -5.19 -6.72 -15.89
C MET A 161 -4.47 -5.40 -16.18
N LEU A 162 -3.18 -5.30 -15.87
CA LEU A 162 -2.36 -4.10 -16.10
C LEU A 162 -1.75 -4.03 -17.51
N GLY A 163 -2.05 -5.02 -18.37
CA GLY A 163 -1.76 -4.96 -19.81
C GLY A 163 -0.27 -4.99 -20.17
N ASN A 164 0.57 -5.60 -19.35
CA ASN A 164 2.03 -5.53 -19.52
C ASN A 164 2.59 -6.42 -20.65
N ASP A 165 1.74 -7.11 -21.41
CA ASP A 165 2.15 -8.07 -22.44
C ASP A 165 2.43 -7.47 -23.83
N THR A 166 2.64 -6.15 -23.95
CA THR A 166 2.81 -5.51 -25.28
C THR A 166 4.25 -5.28 -25.73
N PHE A 167 5.27 -5.70 -24.96
CA PHE A 167 6.68 -5.60 -25.41
C PHE A 167 7.51 -6.80 -24.97
N ALA A 168 7.42 -7.89 -25.74
CA ALA A 168 8.43 -8.93 -25.84
C ALA A 168 8.85 -9.08 -27.31
#